data_AF-A0A9E4A2Z6-F1
#
_entry.id   AF-A0A9E4A2Z6-F1
#
_cell.length_a   1.000
_cell.length_b   1.000
_cell.length_c   1.000
_cell.angle_alpha   90.00
_cell.angle_beta   90.00
_cell.angle_gamma   90.00
#
_symmetry.space_group_name_H-M   'P 1'
#
loop_
_entity.id
_entity.type
_entity.pdbx_description
1 polymer ?
#
loop_
_entity_poly.entity_id
_entity_poly.type
_entity_poly.pdbx_seq_one_letter_code
_entity_poly.pdbx_strand_id
1 'polypeptide(L)' 'MPVFAGTCVPVAILIDYLKAGDSLERFLDGFPTVKRAQAIAFLDMALEAALIEEPSVRPA' A
#
# COMPACT_ATOMS: atom_id res chain seq x y z
N MET A 1 -4.38 -12.13 -5.35
CA MET A 1 -4.46 -11.08 -4.32
C MET A 1 -3.06 -10.87 -3.75
N PRO A 2 -2.47 -9.66 -3.86
CA PRO A 2 -1.17 -9.35 -3.29
C PRO A 2 -1.23 -9.27 -1.75
N VAL A 3 -0.30 -9.95 -1.08
CA VAL A 3 -0.15 -9.97 0.39
C VAL A 3 1.28 -9.57 0.77
N PHE A 4 1.47 -9.00 1.96
CA PHE A 4 2.83 -8.71 2.43
C PHE A 4 3.59 -10.02 2.67
N ALA A 5 4.81 -10.12 2.14
CA ALA A 5 5.61 -11.34 2.24
C ALA A 5 5.83 -11.74 3.70
N GLY A 6 5.54 -13.02 4.01
CA GLY A 6 5.59 -13.55 5.38
C GLY A 6 4.36 -13.22 6.23
N THR A 7 3.29 -12.68 5.64
CA THR A 7 2.03 -12.37 6.33
C THR A 7 0.83 -12.80 5.50
N CYS A 8 -0.30 -13.03 6.16
CA CYS A 8 -1.60 -13.19 5.51
C CYS A 8 -2.32 -11.84 5.34
N VAL A 9 -1.61 -10.71 5.45
CA VAL A 9 -2.19 -9.36 5.42
C VAL A 9 -2.22 -8.87 3.96
N PRO A 10 -3.40 -8.60 3.39
CA PRO A 10 -3.52 -8.03 2.05
C PRO A 10 -2.98 -6.61 1.99
N VAL A 11 -2.30 -6.25 0.90
CA VAL A 11 -1.82 -4.87 0.67
C VAL A 11 -2.97 -3.87 0.55
N ALA A 12 -4.16 -4.35 0.18
CA ALA A 12 -5.38 -3.54 0.13
C ALA A 12 -5.75 -2.94 1.49
N ILE A 13 -5.46 -3.63 2.60
CA ILE A 13 -5.74 -3.12 3.94
C ILE A 13 -4.87 -1.89 4.24
N LEU A 14 -3.60 -1.88 3.82
CA LEU A 14 -2.76 -0.69 3.98
C LEU A 14 -3.38 0.52 3.27
N ILE A 15 -3.87 0.34 2.04
CA ILE A 15 -4.53 1.41 1.29
C ILE A 15 -5.83 1.85 1.97
N ASP A 16 -6.61 0.92 2.52
CA ASP A 16 -7.85 1.24 3.23
C ASP A 16 -7.60 2.08 4.49
N TYR A 17 -6.58 1.73 5.27
CA TYR A 17 -6.11 2.53 6.41
C TYR A 17 -5.72 3.94 5.98
N LEU A 18 -4.90 4.07 4.93
CA LEU A 18 -4.48 5.38 4.43
C LEU A 18 -5.67 6.20 3.89
N LYS A 19 -6.66 5.56 3.26
CA LYS A 19 -7.91 6.21 2.81
C LYS A 19 -8.81 6.65 3.96
N ALA A 20 -8.82 5.89 5.06
CA ALA A 20 -9.54 6.25 6.28
C ALA A 20 -8.89 7.45 7.01
N GLY A 21 -7.69 7.88 6.59
CA GLY A 21 -6.93 8.95 7.23
C GLY A 21 -6.02 8.46 8.36
N ASP A 22 -5.88 7.15 8.52
CA ASP A 22 -4.92 6.57 9.45
C ASP A 22 -3.48 6.72 8.94
N SER A 23 -2.55 6.79 9.90
CA SER A 23 -1.11 6.85 9.60
C SER A 23 -0.52 5.46 9.40
N LEU A 24 0.59 5.37 8.67
CA LEU A 24 1.35 4.13 8.50
C LEU A 24 1.72 3.49 9.85
N GLU A 25 2.03 4.29 10.87
CA GLU A 25 2.33 3.80 12.21
C GLU A 25 1.13 3.07 12.84
N ARG A 26 -0.08 3.59 12.64
CA ARG A 26 -1.32 2.98 13.13
C ARG A 26 -1.58 1.62 12.46
N PHE A 27 -1.30 1.53 11.17
CA PHE A 27 -1.37 0.27 10.44
C PHE A 27 -0.34 -0.75 10.97
N LEU A 28 0.89 -0.32 11.24
CA LEU A 28 1.94 -1.20 11.77
C LEU A 28 1.66 -1.65 13.21
N ASP A 29 0.99 -0.82 14.02
CA ASP A 29 0.52 -1.19 15.36
C ASP A 29 -0.54 -2.30 15.31
N GLY A 30 -1.48 -2.23 14.34
CA GLY A 30 -2.47 -3.28 14.09
C GLY A 30 -1.89 -4.55 13.44
N PHE A 31 -0.82 -4.41 12.65
CA PHE A 31 -0.17 -5.52 11.94
C PHE A 31 1.35 -5.53 12.19
N PRO A 32 1.81 -5.87 13.41
CA PRO A 32 3.24 -5.84 13.76
C PRO A 32 4.08 -6.86 12.98
N THR A 33 3.42 -7.82 12.32
CA THR A 33 4.06 -8.79 11.41
C THR A 33 4.48 -8.17 10.09
N VAL A 34 3.89 -7.04 9.69
CA VAL A 34 4.27 -6.32 8.47
C VAL A 34 5.45 -5.41 8.80
N LYS A 35 6.56 -5.56 8.07
CA LYS A 35 7.72 -4.70 8.29
C LYS A 35 7.46 -3.33 7.67
N ARG A 36 7.83 -2.26 8.38
CA ARG A 36 7.79 -0.87 7.88
C ARG A 36 8.43 -0.73 6.49
N ALA A 37 9.57 -1.40 6.28
CA ALA A 37 10.27 -1.38 5.00
C ALA A 37 9.43 -1.96 3.84
N GLN A 38 8.60 -2.98 4.10
CA GLN A 38 7.71 -3.55 3.07
C GLN A 38 6.57 -2.59 2.73
N ALA A 39 5.99 -1.93 3.73
CA ALA A 39 4.96 -0.93 3.51
C ALA A 39 5.50 0.28 2.72
N ILE A 40 6.70 0.75 3.06
CA ILE A 40 7.36 1.85 2.32
C ILE A 40 7.69 1.42 0.89
N ALA A 41 8.27 0.24 0.69
CA ALA A 41 8.57 -0.26 -0.66
C ALA A 41 7.31 -0.38 -1.52
N PHE A 42 6.18 -0.79 -0.93
CA PHE A 42 4.90 -0.80 -1.62
C PHE A 42 4.41 0.61 -1.99
N LEU A 43 4.54 1.58 -1.09
CA LEU A 43 4.19 2.98 -1.37
C LEU A 43 5.08 3.57 -2.47
N ASP A 44 6.36 3.26 -2.47
CA ASP A 44 7.33 3.70 -3.47
C ASP A 44 7.01 3.11 -4.85
N MET A 45 6.72 1.80 -4.92
CA MET A 45 6.25 1.15 -6.15
C MET A 45 4.92 1.72 -6.64
N ALA A 46 3.99 2.01 -5.73
CA ALA A 46 2.70 2.62 -6.08
C ALA A 46 2.87 4.07 -6.58
N LEU A 47 3.78 4.83 -5.97
CA LEU A 47 4.14 6.17 -6.42
C LEU A 47 4.79 6.12 -7.80
N GLU A 48 5.76 5.23 -8.01
CA GLU A 48 6.42 5.06 -9.30
C GLU A 48 5.42 4.64 -10.38
N ALA A 49 4.51 3.70 -10.09
CA ALA A 49 3.43 3.32 -11.00
C ALA A 49 2.49 4.49 -11.32
N ALA A 50 2.18 5.36 -10.35
CA ALA A 50 1.34 6.54 -10.54
C ALA A 50 2.05 7.68 -11.29
N LEU A 51 3.38 7.81 -11.14
CA LEU A 51 4.18 8.82 -11.82
C LEU A 51 4.53 8.42 -13.27
N ILE A 52 4.51 7.13 -13.58
CA ILE A 52 4.69 6.61 -14.95
C ILE A 52 3.41 6.82 -15.80
N GLU A 53 2.33 7.38 -15.25
CA GLU A 53 1.14 7.76 -16.01
C GLU A 53 1.37 9.06 -16.82
N GLU A 54 1.61 8.93 -18.13
CA GLU A 54 0.96 9.84 -19.09
C GLU A 54 -0.57 9.64 -18.96
N PRO A 55 -1.37 10.73 -18.94
CA PRO A 55 -2.79 10.69 -18.60
C PRO A 55 -3.59 9.99 -19.71
N SER A 56 -3.77 8.68 -19.62
CA SER A 56 -4.75 7.94 -20.41
C SER A 56 -5.86 7.41 -19.51
N VAL A 57 -6.53 8.35 -18.84
CA VAL A 57 -7.93 8.13 -18.45
C VAL A 57 -8.77 8.16 -19.74
N ARG A 58 -9.06 6.95 -20.27
CA ARG A 58 -10.21 6.51 -21.10
C ARG A 58 -9.75 5.42 -22.10
N PRO A 59 -10.39 4.23 -22.10
CA PRO A 59 -11.70 4.03 -22.75
C PRO A 59 -12.66 3.19 -21.86
N ALA A 60 -13.99 3.22 -21.94
CA ALA A 60 -14.95 3.55 -22.99
C ALA A 60 -16.24 4.14 -22.35
#